data_AF-A0A1G3TM10-F1
#
_entry.id   AF-A0A1G3TM10-F1
#
_cell.length_a   1.000
_cell.length_b   1.000
_cell.length_c   1.000
_cell.angle_alpha   90.00
_cell.angle_beta   90.00
_cell.angle_gamma   90.00
#
_symmetry.space_group_name_H-M   'P 1'
#
loop_
_entity.id
_entity.type
_entity.pdbx_description
1 polymer ?
#
loop_
_entity_poly.entity_id
_entity_poly.type
_entity_poly.pdbx_seq_one_letter_code
_entity_poly.pdbx_strand_id
1 'polypeptide(L)'
;MNISSIVVQTLPKYLNEVVQSLKDCEVCDYHMHDEKGRIIITIEGEGVSEELEKLRVIEEIPHVVAADMQMAYSEDELDAHMEVIANGDAVPKMLNDDTVDISNIKYNGDLRKKDDLAKFAKDFDKTER
;
A
#
# COMPACT_ATOMS: atom_id res chain seq x y z
N MET A 1 7.27 3.29 10.62
CA MET A 1 5.87 3.77 10.71
C MET A 1 5.60 4.64 9.50
N ASN A 2 4.68 4.21 8.64
CA ASN A 2 4.41 4.85 7.36
C ASN A 2 3.29 5.88 7.50
N ILE A 3 3.46 7.00 6.81
CA ILE A 3 2.45 8.07 6.76
C ILE A 3 2.14 8.34 5.29
N SER A 4 0.87 8.17 4.94
CA SER A 4 0.40 8.33 3.57
C SER A 4 -0.68 9.40 3.47
N SER A 5 -0.49 10.35 2.55
CA SER A 5 -1.48 11.38 2.23
C SER A 5 -2.37 10.93 1.08
N ILE A 6 -3.68 10.99 1.31
CA ILE A 6 -4.70 10.56 0.36
C ILE A 6 -5.60 11.75 0.01
N VAL A 7 -5.90 11.87 -1.28
CA VAL A 7 -6.90 12.79 -1.79
C VAL A 7 -8.17 12.00 -2.09
N VAL A 8 -9.19 12.22 -1.28
CA VAL A 8 -10.53 11.66 -1.48
C VAL A 8 -11.36 12.61 -2.33
N GLN A 9 -11.97 12.08 -3.39
CA GLN A 9 -12.84 12.83 -4.28
C GLN A 9 -14.28 12.37 -4.09
N THR A 10 -15.18 13.33 -3.86
CA THR A 10 -16.62 13.12 -3.69
C THR A 10 -17.39 14.17 -4.49
N LEU A 11 -18.70 13.95 -4.65
CA LEU A 11 -19.57 14.97 -5.24
C LEU A 11 -19.83 16.09 -4.23
N PRO A 12 -19.79 17.39 -4.62
CA PRO A 12 -20.03 18.52 -3.72
C PRO A 12 -21.34 18.43 -2.92
N LYS A 13 -22.36 17.76 -3.46
CA LYS A 13 -23.66 17.55 -2.79
C LYS A 13 -23.55 16.70 -1.52
N TYR A 14 -22.59 15.79 -1.46
CA TYR A 14 -22.38 14.85 -0.36
C TYR A 14 -21.11 15.16 0.46
N LEU A 15 -20.45 16.30 0.18
CA LEU A 15 -19.18 16.66 0.82
C LEU A 15 -19.30 16.74 2.34
N ASN A 16 -20.36 17.35 2.89
CA ASN A 16 -20.53 17.47 4.33
C ASN A 16 -20.73 16.10 5.01
N GLU A 17 -21.45 15.20 4.34
CA GLU A 17 -21.71 13.84 4.83
C GLU A 17 -20.40 13.04 4.88
N VAL A 18 -19.64 13.05 3.78
CA VAL A 18 -18.37 12.31 3.69
C VAL A 18 -17.34 12.87 4.67
N VAL A 19 -17.25 14.19 4.82
CA VAL A 19 -16.35 14.82 5.79
C VAL A 19 -16.68 14.39 7.21
N GLN A 20 -17.98 14.28 7.54
CA GLN A 20 -18.40 13.80 8.84
C GLN A 20 -18.02 12.32 9.02
N SER A 21 -18.29 11.47 8.03
CA SER A 21 -17.88 10.06 8.06
C SER A 21 -16.37 9.88 8.22
N LEU A 22 -15.56 10.71 7.55
CA LEU A 22 -14.09 10.67 7.66
C LEU A 22 -13.61 11.14 9.04
N LYS A 23 -14.26 12.13 9.65
CA LYS A 23 -13.93 12.59 11.01
C LYS A 23 -14.33 11.59 12.10
N ASP A 24 -15.40 10.85 11.87
CA ASP A 24 -15.88 9.81 12.77
C ASP A 24 -15.12 8.48 12.56
N CYS A 25 -14.26 8.40 11.54
CA CYS A 25 -13.46 7.23 11.22
C CYS A 25 -12.13 7.27 11.99
N GLU A 26 -11.88 6.28 12.86
CA GLU A 26 -10.62 6.20 13.62
C GLU A 26 -9.39 5.83 12.77
N VAL A 27 -9.58 5.46 11.50
CA VAL A 27 -8.49 5.04 10.61
C VAL A 27 -7.82 6.17 9.82
N CYS A 28 -8.36 7.39 9.85
CA CYS A 28 -7.82 8.51 9.09
C CYS A 28 -7.93 9.86 9.80
N ASP A 29 -6.93 10.70 9.59
CA ASP A 29 -6.94 12.09 10.05
C ASP A 29 -7.38 13.03 8.93
N TYR A 30 -8.47 13.75 9.19
CA TYR A 30 -8.97 14.79 8.30
C TYR A 30 -8.14 16.08 8.43
N HIS A 31 -7.69 16.63 7.31
CA HIS A 31 -6.98 17.91 7.29
C HIS A 31 -7.81 19.05 6.70
N MET A 32 -8.21 18.92 5.45
CA MET A 32 -8.90 20.00 4.74
C MET A 32 -9.76 19.48 3.59
N HIS A 33 -10.72 20.27 3.18
CA HIS A 33 -11.55 20.02 2.01
C HIS A 33 -11.82 21.30 1.22
N ASP A 34 -12.11 21.15 -0.06
CA ASP A 34 -12.47 22.23 -0.98
C ASP A 34 -13.92 22.07 -1.44
N GLU A 35 -14.58 23.18 -1.80
CA GLU A 35 -15.99 23.23 -2.25
C GLU A 35 -16.26 22.34 -3.48
N LYS A 36 -15.20 22.00 -4.23
CA LYS A 36 -15.26 21.12 -5.40
C LYS A 36 -15.39 19.63 -5.06
N GLY A 37 -15.41 19.23 -3.78
CA GLY A 37 -15.53 17.82 -3.41
C GLY A 37 -14.20 17.09 -3.22
N ARG A 38 -13.10 17.82 -2.97
CA ARG A 38 -11.78 17.23 -2.73
C ARG A 38 -11.46 17.32 -1.26
N ILE A 39 -11.07 16.21 -0.66
CA ILE A 39 -10.78 16.09 0.78
C ILE A 39 -9.37 15.53 0.92
N ILE A 40 -8.55 16.15 1.75
CA ILE A 40 -7.20 15.68 2.09
C ILE A 40 -7.27 15.02 3.46
N ILE A 41 -6.85 13.76 3.49
CA ILE A 41 -6.71 12.97 4.70
C ILE A 41 -5.30 12.37 4.77
N THR A 42 -4.90 11.99 5.97
CA THR A 42 -3.69 11.20 6.19
C THR A 42 -4.07 9.89 6.85
N ILE A 43 -3.39 8.81 6.46
CA ILE A 43 -3.44 7.53 7.13
C ILE A 43 -2.06 7.20 7.69
N GLU A 44 -2.03 6.58 8.85
CA GLU A 44 -0.82 6.06 9.46
C GLU A 44 -0.92 4.53 9.48
N GLY A 45 0.19 3.81 9.27
CA GLY A 45 0.24 2.35 9.36
C GLY A 45 1.62 1.86 9.73
N GLU A 46 1.73 0.68 10.34
CA GLU A 46 3.04 0.09 10.63
C GLU A 46 3.78 -0.36 9.36
N GLY A 47 3.04 -0.69 8.28
CA GLY A 47 3.58 -1.00 6.96
C GLY A 47 2.55 -0.92 5.83
N VAL A 48 2.98 -1.19 4.59
CA VAL A 48 2.14 -1.02 3.37
C VAL A 48 0.83 -1.81 3.42
N SER A 49 0.84 -3.01 4.01
CA SER A 49 -0.35 -3.86 4.11
C SER A 49 -1.46 -3.20 4.93
N GLU A 50 -1.13 -2.58 6.08
CA GLU A 50 -2.12 -1.89 6.91
C GLU A 50 -2.65 -0.63 6.22
N GLU A 51 -1.79 0.11 5.52
CA GLU A 51 -2.21 1.28 4.76
C GLU A 51 -3.20 0.92 3.65
N LEU A 52 -2.99 -0.21 2.95
CA LEU A 52 -3.91 -0.72 1.94
C LEU A 52 -5.25 -1.15 2.54
N GLU A 53 -5.27 -1.74 3.72
CA GLU A 53 -6.51 -2.11 4.42
C GLU A 53 -7.29 -0.86 4.85
N LYS A 54 -6.61 0.14 5.44
CA LYS A 54 -7.24 1.42 5.82
C LYS A 54 -7.76 2.18 4.59
N LEU A 55 -7.02 2.16 3.48
CA LEU A 55 -7.46 2.75 2.22
C LEU A 55 -8.73 2.09 1.69
N ARG A 56 -8.85 0.76 1.77
CA ARG A 56 -10.09 0.05 1.37
C ARG A 56 -11.29 0.47 2.20
N VAL A 57 -11.12 0.65 3.51
CA VAL A 57 -12.20 1.15 4.37
C VAL A 57 -12.68 2.54 3.92
N ILE A 58 -11.76 3.42 3.52
CA ILE A 58 -12.08 4.76 3.02
C ILE A 58 -12.81 4.68 1.67
N GLU A 59 -12.39 3.78 0.77
CA GLU A 59 -13.07 3.55 -0.51
C GLU A 59 -14.50 2.99 -0.35
N GLU A 60 -14.76 2.26 0.72
CA GLU A 60 -16.09 1.71 1.04
C GLU A 60 -17.07 2.76 1.62
N ILE A 61 -16.59 3.95 2.00
CA ILE A 61 -17.45 5.01 2.52
C ILE A 61 -18.45 5.46 1.43
N PRO A 62 -19.76 5.54 1.74
CA PRO A 62 -20.76 6.00 0.79
C PRO A 62 -20.41 7.38 0.20
N HIS A 63 -20.66 7.55 -1.10
CA HIS A 63 -20.43 8.79 -1.84
C HIS A 63 -18.97 9.18 -2.09
N VAL A 64 -18.01 8.34 -1.70
CA VAL A 64 -16.62 8.42 -2.18
C VAL A 64 -16.56 7.93 -3.64
N VAL A 65 -15.97 8.75 -4.51
CA VAL A 65 -15.79 8.44 -5.94
C VAL A 65 -14.42 7.82 -6.19
N ALA A 66 -13.39 8.35 -5.54
CA ALA A 66 -12.03 7.86 -5.63
C ALA A 66 -11.23 8.27 -4.37
N ALA A 67 -10.26 7.46 -3.98
CA ALA A 67 -9.29 7.75 -2.93
C ALA A 67 -7.88 7.52 -3.50
N ASP A 68 -7.21 8.59 -3.90
CA ASP A 68 -5.89 8.51 -4.54
C ASP A 68 -4.77 8.81 -3.53
N MET A 69 -3.91 7.82 -3.28
CA MET A 69 -2.69 7.99 -2.48
C MET A 69 -1.67 8.79 -3.30
N GLN A 70 -1.32 10.00 -2.84
CA GLN A 70 -0.42 10.90 -3.56
C GLN A 70 1.03 10.85 -3.05
N MET A 71 1.19 10.63 -1.74
CA MET A 71 2.49 10.62 -1.08
C MET A 71 2.48 9.53 -0.01
N ALA A 72 3.48 8.66 -0.01
CA ALA A 72 3.73 7.68 1.05
C ALA A 72 5.15 7.90 1.57
N TYR A 73 5.30 8.07 2.87
CA TYR A 73 6.59 8.23 3.52
C TYR A 73 6.90 6.95 4.32
N SER A 74 7.84 6.15 3.83
CA SER A 74 8.17 4.81 4.33
C SER A 74 9.67 4.64 4.57
N GLU A 75 10.31 5.55 5.30
CA GLU A 75 11.78 5.53 5.53
C GLU A 75 12.26 4.20 6.12
N ASP A 76 11.59 3.67 7.14
CA ASP A 76 12.02 2.45 7.83
C ASP A 76 11.99 1.21 6.92
N GLU A 77 10.95 1.07 6.08
CA GLU A 77 10.83 -0.04 5.12
C GLU A 77 11.82 0.12 3.96
N LEU A 78 12.03 1.36 3.47
CA LEU A 78 13.00 1.65 2.43
C LEU A 78 14.43 1.30 2.87
N ASP A 79 14.80 1.64 4.10
CA ASP A 79 16.10 1.32 4.66
C ASP A 79 16.28 -0.18 4.88
N ALA A 80 15.27 -0.87 5.41
CA ALA A 80 15.28 -2.33 5.54
C ALA A 80 15.42 -3.03 4.18
N HIS A 81 14.69 -2.57 3.16
CA HIS A 81 14.81 -3.11 1.80
C HIS A 81 16.17 -2.79 1.17
N MET A 82 16.73 -1.60 1.40
CA MET A 82 18.08 -1.26 0.94
C MET A 82 19.14 -2.13 1.61
N GLU A 83 19.00 -2.42 2.91
CA GLU A 83 19.92 -3.29 3.63
C GLU A 83 19.84 -4.74 3.12
N VAL A 84 18.64 -5.25 2.84
CA VAL A 84 18.44 -6.58 2.23
C VAL A 84 19.01 -6.65 0.81
N ILE A 85 18.87 -5.59 0.01
CA ILE A 85 19.43 -5.52 -1.35
C ILE A 85 20.96 -5.40 -1.31
N ALA A 86 21.50 -4.57 -0.41
CA ALA A 86 22.94 -4.38 -0.27
C ALA A 86 23.66 -5.64 0.23
N ASN A 87 22.99 -6.40 1.12
CA ASN A 87 23.49 -7.68 1.64
C ASN A 87 23.03 -8.88 0.79
N GLY A 88 22.23 -8.64 -0.25
CA GLY A 88 21.75 -9.65 -1.18
C GLY A 88 22.78 -9.92 -2.26
N ASP A 89 23.14 -11.18 -2.45
CA ASP A 89 23.99 -11.59 -3.57
C ASP A 89 23.28 -11.25 -4.89
N ALA A 90 23.98 -10.59 -5.82
CA ALA A 90 23.39 -10.08 -7.08
C ALA A 90 22.76 -11.19 -7.95
N VAL A 91 23.14 -12.43 -7.68
CA VAL A 91 22.62 -13.64 -8.29
C VAL A 91 21.89 -14.44 -7.21
N PRO A 92 20.58 -14.73 -7.35
CA PRO A 92 19.86 -15.62 -6.46
C PRO A 92 20.63 -16.94 -6.24
N LYS A 93 20.89 -17.31 -4.98
CA LYS A 93 21.68 -18.52 -4.61
C LYS A 93 21.23 -19.80 -5.31
N MET A 94 19.93 -19.87 -5.60
CA MET A 94 19.28 -20.97 -6.30
C MET A 94 19.71 -21.15 -7.78
N LEU A 95 20.27 -20.12 -8.43
CA LEU A 95 20.89 -20.23 -9.75
C LEU A 95 22.29 -20.87 -9.70
N ASN A 96 22.93 -20.86 -8.53
CA ASN A 96 24.24 -21.49 -8.31
C ASN A 96 24.10 -22.86 -7.61
N ASP A 97 22.88 -23.34 -7.41
CA ASP A 97 22.60 -24.60 -6.72
C ASP A 97 22.22 -25.69 -7.72
N ASP A 98 23.19 -26.53 -8.05
CA ASP A 98 23.05 -27.66 -9.00
C ASP A 98 22.09 -28.76 -8.49
N THR A 99 21.58 -28.65 -7.26
CA THR A 99 20.64 -29.62 -6.68
C THR A 99 19.17 -29.28 -6.92
N VAL A 100 18.88 -28.05 -7.38
CA VAL A 100 17.50 -27.60 -7.61
C VAL A 100 17.07 -27.95 -9.04
N ASP A 101 16.01 -28.74 -9.15
CA ASP A 101 15.45 -29.11 -10.45
C ASP A 101 14.85 -27.89 -11.17
N ILE A 102 15.41 -27.58 -12.33
CA ILE A 102 15.09 -26.40 -13.14
C ILE A 102 13.59 -26.36 -13.52
N SER A 103 12.91 -27.51 -13.59
CA SER A 103 11.48 -27.55 -13.88
C SER A 103 10.58 -27.08 -12.73
N ASN A 104 11.10 -27.01 -11.50
CA ASN A 104 10.32 -26.61 -10.32
C ASN A 104 10.49 -25.12 -9.96
N ILE A 105 11.27 -24.38 -10.76
CA ILE A 105 11.53 -22.95 -10.56
C ILE A 105 10.29 -22.15 -10.96
N LYS A 106 9.59 -21.57 -9.98
CA LYS A 106 8.49 -20.63 -10.24
C LYS A 106 9.03 -19.21 -10.46
N TYR A 107 8.94 -18.74 -11.69
CA TYR A 107 9.18 -17.36 -12.05
C TYR A 107 7.85 -16.58 -12.05
N ASN A 108 7.72 -15.57 -11.17
CA ASN A 108 6.47 -14.81 -10.99
C ASN A 108 6.26 -13.69 -12.03
N GLY A 109 7.18 -13.52 -12.99
CA GLY A 109 6.99 -12.60 -14.11
C GLY A 109 7.01 -11.11 -13.72
N ASP A 110 6.22 -10.31 -14.44
CA ASP A 110 6.17 -8.84 -14.32
C ASP A 110 5.09 -8.43 -13.31
N LEU A 111 5.50 -8.00 -12.11
CA LEU A 111 4.66 -7.62 -10.98
C LEU A 111 4.02 -6.22 -11.13
N ARG A 112 3.42 -5.91 -12.29
CA ARG A 112 2.79 -4.58 -12.53
C ARG A 112 1.39 -4.43 -11.97
N LYS A 113 0.67 -5.53 -11.76
CA LYS A 113 -0.72 -5.51 -11.30
C LYS A 113 -0.78 -5.62 -9.78
N LYS A 114 -1.68 -4.84 -9.15
CA LYS A 114 -1.88 -4.83 -7.70
C LYS A 114 -2.15 -6.23 -7.12
N ASP A 115 -2.90 -7.06 -7.83
CA ASP A 115 -3.20 -8.44 -7.39
C ASP A 115 -1.96 -9.35 -7.39
N ASP A 116 -1.06 -9.17 -8.35
CA ASP A 116 0.18 -9.95 -8.45
C ASP A 116 1.18 -9.52 -7.36
N LEU A 117 1.20 -8.23 -7.02
CA LEU A 117 1.97 -7.64 -5.92
C LEU A 117 1.51 -8.18 -4.55
N ALA A 118 0.19 -8.20 -4.30
CA ALA A 118 -0.37 -8.70 -3.06
C ALA A 118 -0.12 -10.20 -2.85
N LYS A 119 -0.12 -10.97 -3.95
CA LYS A 119 0.20 -12.41 -3.91
C LYS A 119 1.70 -12.64 -3.67
N PHE A 120 2.55 -11.84 -4.31
CA PHE A 120 3.99 -11.87 -4.09
C PHE A 120 4.35 -11.55 -2.63
N ALA A 121 3.80 -10.48 -2.05
CA ALA A 121 4.06 -10.11 -0.66
C ALA A 121 3.70 -11.25 0.31
N LYS A 122 2.52 -11.87 0.13
CA LYS A 122 2.08 -13.02 0.95
C LYS A 122 2.96 -14.26 0.83
N ASP A 123 3.53 -14.50 -0.35
CA ASP A 123 4.42 -15.64 -0.58
C ASP A 123 5.85 -15.32 -0.12
N PHE A 124 6.28 -14.05 -0.18
CA PHE A 124 7.56 -13.57 0.32
C PHE A 124 7.65 -13.70 1.84
N ASP A 125 6.61 -13.28 2.57
CA ASP A 125 6.53 -13.40 4.03
C ASP A 125 6.52 -14.86 4.54
N LYS A 126 6.13 -15.81 3.69
CA LYS A 126 6.16 -17.26 4.02
C LYS A 126 7.54 -17.88 3.86
N THR A 127 8.40 -17.28 3.06
CA THR A 127 9.78 -17.70 2.93
C THR A 127 10.63 -16.96 3.96
N GLU A 128 10.66 -17.47 5.19
CA GLU A 128 11.79 -17.20 6.08
C GLU A 128 13.06 -17.67 5.35
N ARG A 129 13.87 -16.71 4.90
CA ARG A 129 15.20 -16.95 4.36
C ARG A 129 16.24 -16.97 5.47
#